data_AF-A0A8X8K0U7-F1
#
_entry.id   AF-A0A8X8K0U7-F1
#
_cell.length_a   1.000
_cell.length_b   1.000
_cell.length_c   1.000
_cell.angle_alpha   90.00
_cell.angle_beta   90.00
_cell.angle_gamma   90.00
#
_symmetry.space_group_name_H-M   'P 1'
#
loop_
_entity.id
_entity.type
_entity.pdbx_description
1 polymer ?
#
loop_
_entity_poly.entity_id
_entity_poly.type
_entity_poly.pdbx_seq_one_letter_code
_entity_poly.pdbx_strand_id
1 'polypeptide(L)'
;MADEQGETRRQRNERFEIATPDMDLPDEGLHVWEWFWDLSARRRAGPEALSYSDVGDWQRLLQLDLLPQEVAMLMAMDDKYLAAVREDQAAARERALDAQNGSR
;
A
#
# COMPACT_ATOMS: atom_id res chain seq x y z
N MET A 1 1.61 -4.46 7.11
CA MET A 1 0.73 -4.83 8.25
C MET A 1 0.77 -6.33 8.46
N ALA A 2 0.80 -6.75 9.71
CA ALA A 2 0.70 -8.15 10.11
C ALA A 2 -0.76 -8.60 10.15
N ASP A 3 -1.03 -9.88 9.92
CA ASP A 3 -2.36 -10.48 10.04
C ASP A 3 -2.80 -10.66 11.50
N GLU A 4 -3.96 -11.27 11.73
CA GLU A 4 -4.50 -11.58 13.07
C GLU A 4 -3.58 -12.49 13.90
N GLN A 5 -2.62 -13.17 13.27
CA GLN A 5 -1.60 -13.99 13.92
C GLN A 5 -0.27 -13.23 14.13
N GLY A 6 -0.19 -11.96 13.74
CA GLY A 6 1.04 -11.16 13.83
C GLY A 6 2.05 -11.47 12.71
N GLU A 7 1.67 -12.25 11.70
CA GLU A 7 2.54 -12.63 10.58
C GLU A 7 2.40 -11.64 9.42
N THR A 8 3.53 -11.13 8.93
CA THR A 8 3.57 -10.31 7.71
C THR A 8 3.47 -11.19 6.47
N ARG A 9 3.00 -10.62 5.34
CA ARG A 9 3.00 -11.31 4.04
C ARG A 9 4.37 -11.89 3.68
N ARG A 10 5.46 -11.19 3.99
CA ARG A 10 6.84 -11.66 3.74
C ARG A 10 7.17 -12.91 4.55
N GLN A 11 6.88 -12.90 5.85
CA GLN A 11 7.08 -14.07 6.73
C GLN A 11 6.23 -15.27 6.29
N ARG A 12 4.98 -15.02 5.89
CA ARG A 12 4.12 -16.06 5.31
C ARG A 12 4.71 -16.62 4.01
N ASN A 13 5.17 -15.75 3.12
CA ASN A 13 5.79 -16.16 1.87
C ASN A 13 7.05 -16.98 2.11
N GLU A 14 7.89 -16.59 3.07
CA GLU A 14 9.07 -17.37 3.49
C GLU A 14 8.67 -18.77 3.98
N ARG A 15 7.60 -18.89 4.79
CA ARG A 15 7.10 -20.20 5.24
C ARG A 15 6.62 -21.10 4.11
N PHE A 16 6.04 -20.52 3.06
CA PHE A 16 5.52 -21.26 1.91
C PHE A 16 6.48 -21.27 0.70
N GLU A 17 7.73 -20.86 0.89
CA GLU A 17 8.76 -20.77 -0.15
C GLU A 17 8.32 -19.95 -1.38
N ILE A 18 7.44 -18.98 -1.18
CA ILE A 18 6.96 -18.07 -2.22
C ILE A 18 7.99 -16.96 -2.39
N ALA A 19 8.45 -16.79 -3.64
CA ALA A 19 9.41 -15.75 -3.99
C ALA A 19 8.87 -14.35 -3.61
N THR A 20 9.54 -13.71 -2.65
CA THR A 20 9.32 -12.30 -2.33
C THR A 20 10.44 -11.49 -2.96
N PRO A 21 10.15 -10.45 -3.73
CA PRO A 21 11.20 -9.64 -4.34
C PRO A 21 12.03 -8.95 -3.25
N ASP A 22 13.35 -8.99 -3.42
CA ASP A 22 14.23 -8.13 -2.62
C ASP A 22 13.99 -6.67 -3.00
N MET A 23 13.90 -5.83 -1.97
CA MET A 23 13.62 -4.42 -2.10
C MET A 23 14.93 -3.66 -1.98
N ASP A 24 15.53 -3.35 -3.13
CA ASP A 24 16.67 -2.45 -3.23
C ASP A 24 16.15 -1.06 -3.61
N LEU A 25 15.80 -0.26 -2.60
CA LEU A 25 15.41 1.13 -2.82
C LEU A 25 16.68 1.99 -2.87
N PRO A 26 16.86 2.83 -3.90
CA PRO A 26 17.89 3.86 -3.88
C PRO A 26 17.71 4.77 -2.67
N ASP A 27 18.82 5.15 -2.03
CA ASP A 27 18.81 6.04 -0.86
C ASP A 27 18.08 7.36 -1.18
N GLU A 28 18.20 7.84 -2.43
CA GLU A 28 17.55 9.06 -2.91
C GLU A 28 16.02 8.94 -3.03
N GLY A 29 15.46 7.74 -2.95
CA GLY A 29 14.01 7.50 -3.01
C GLY A 29 13.38 7.17 -1.65
N LEU A 30 14.20 7.04 -0.60
CA LEU A 30 13.76 6.54 0.69
C LEU A 30 12.75 7.48 1.36
N HIS A 31 12.94 8.79 1.23
CA HIS A 31 12.01 9.77 1.80
C HIS A 31 10.65 9.73 1.13
N VAL A 32 10.58 9.52 -0.19
CA VAL A 32 9.30 9.37 -0.92
C VAL A 32 8.55 8.14 -0.43
N TRP A 33 9.28 7.07 -0.12
CA TRP A 33 8.71 5.85 0.46
C TRP A 33 8.08 6.11 1.82
N GLU A 34 8.78 6.80 2.71
CA GLU A 34 8.25 7.19 4.02
C GLU A 34 7.02 8.10 3.90
N TRP A 35 7.11 9.12 3.04
CA TRP A 35 6.01 10.06 2.78
C TRP A 35 4.75 9.38 2.26
N PHE A 36 4.91 8.39 1.38
CA PHE A 36 3.77 7.61 0.90
C PHE A 36 3.02 6.92 2.03
N TRP A 37 3.74 6.33 3.00
CA TRP A 37 3.10 5.66 4.13
C TRP A 37 2.43 6.63 5.09
N ASP A 38 3.05 7.79 5.33
CA ASP A 38 2.47 8.85 6.14
C ASP A 38 1.15 9.38 5.55
N LEU A 39 1.12 9.65 4.24
CA LEU A 39 -0.09 10.03 3.52
C LEU A 39 -1.13 8.91 3.55
N SER A 40 -0.68 7.68 3.27
CA SER A 40 -1.55 6.50 3.20
C SER A 40 -2.27 6.21 4.51
N ALA A 41 -1.60 6.42 5.65
CA ALA A 41 -2.16 6.20 6.98
C ALA A 41 -3.28 7.20 7.35
N ARG A 42 -3.39 8.31 6.62
CA ARG A 42 -4.36 9.38 6.89
C ARG A 42 -5.64 9.27 6.04
N ARG A 43 -5.73 8.29 5.13
CA ARG A 43 -6.92 8.10 4.27
C ARG A 43 -8.19 7.94 5.12
N ARG A 44 -9.24 8.66 4.74
CA ARG A 44 -10.46 8.80 5.56
C ARG A 44 -11.35 7.56 5.54
N ALA A 45 -11.43 6.86 4.41
CA ALA A 45 -12.22 5.64 4.26
C ALA A 45 -11.72 4.79 3.08
N GLY A 46 -11.48 3.50 3.33
CA GLY A 46 -11.16 2.53 2.29
C GLY A 46 -9.93 2.87 1.41
N PRO A 47 -9.71 2.12 0.32
CA PRO A 47 -8.71 2.42 -0.69
C PRO A 47 -9.21 3.54 -1.61
N GLU A 48 -9.38 4.74 -1.06
CA GLU A 48 -9.56 5.97 -1.86
C GLU A 48 -8.20 6.44 -2.37
N ALA A 49 -8.15 6.86 -3.63
CA ALA A 49 -6.92 7.36 -4.22
C ALA A 49 -6.52 8.69 -3.58
N LEU A 50 -5.21 8.87 -3.39
CA LEU A 50 -4.66 10.17 -3.05
C LEU A 50 -4.93 11.12 -4.23
N SER A 51 -5.49 12.28 -3.94
CA SER A 51 -5.61 13.35 -4.91
C SER A 51 -4.39 14.25 -4.91
N TYR A 52 -4.17 14.99 -5.99
CA TYR A 52 -3.17 16.05 -6.01
C TYR A 52 -3.44 17.13 -4.95
N SER A 53 -4.70 17.35 -4.57
CA SER A 53 -5.06 18.26 -3.49
C SER A 53 -4.58 17.73 -2.14
N ASP A 54 -4.69 16.43 -1.87
CA ASP A 54 -4.20 15.83 -0.63
C ASP A 54 -2.69 16.03 -0.50
N VAL A 55 -1.95 15.78 -1.58
CA VAL A 55 -0.48 15.99 -1.62
C VAL A 55 -0.13 17.46 -1.47
N GLY A 56 -0.83 18.36 -2.18
CA GLY A 56 -0.58 19.80 -2.12
C GLY A 56 -0.87 20.40 -0.74
N ASP A 57 -1.96 19.97 -0.10
CA ASP A 57 -2.30 20.39 1.26
C ASP A 57 -1.31 19.84 2.28
N TRP A 58 -0.93 18.57 2.16
CA TRP A 58 0.07 17.94 3.01
C TRP A 58 1.44 18.63 2.90
N GLN A 59 1.92 18.87 1.68
CA GLN A 59 3.14 19.62 1.39
C GLN A 59 3.12 20.99 2.07
N ARG A 60 2.03 21.74 1.89
CA ARG A 60 1.88 23.09 2.43
C ARG A 60 1.85 23.10 3.96
N LEU A 61 1.13 22.16 4.57
CA LEU A 61 0.98 22.07 6.02
C LEU A 61 2.28 21.70 6.72
N LEU A 62 3.08 20.83 6.10
CA LEU A 62 4.36 20.38 6.65
C LEU A 62 5.56 21.20 6.15
N GLN A 63 5.32 22.20 5.30
CA GLN A 63 6.36 23.03 4.69
C GLN A 63 7.43 22.22 3.97
N LEU A 64 7.00 21.19 3.26
CA LEU A 64 7.88 20.38 2.42
C LEU A 64 8.04 21.04 1.04
N ASP A 65 9.19 20.83 0.40
CA ASP A 65 9.44 21.28 -0.97
C ASP A 65 9.51 20.06 -1.88
N LEU A 66 8.36 19.59 -2.35
CA LEU A 66 8.29 18.41 -3.20
C LEU A 66 8.69 18.77 -4.63
N LEU A 67 9.56 17.95 -5.20
CA LEU A 67 9.87 17.99 -6.61
C LEU A 67 8.73 17.39 -7.45
N PRO A 68 8.54 17.84 -8.70
CA PRO A 68 7.53 17.26 -9.59
C PRO A 68 7.66 15.75 -9.77
N GLN A 69 8.90 15.23 -9.77
CA GLN A 69 9.19 13.79 -9.87
C GLN A 69 8.71 13.03 -8.63
N GLU A 70 8.85 13.61 -7.44
CA GLU A 70 8.41 12.99 -6.19
C GLU A 70 6.89 12.94 -6.11
N VAL A 71 6.21 14.01 -6.56
CA VAL A 71 4.75 14.00 -6.70
C VAL A 71 4.32 12.89 -7.66
N ALA A 72 4.96 12.78 -8.83
CA ALA A 72 4.66 11.72 -9.79
C ALA A 72 4.91 10.31 -9.20
N MET A 73 5.98 10.15 -8.42
CA MET A 73 6.27 8.89 -7.72
C MET A 73 5.20 8.56 -6.68
N LEU A 74 4.79 9.51 -5.84
CA LEU A 74 3.72 9.32 -4.86
C LEU A 74 2.41 8.85 -5.52
N MET A 75 2.04 9.45 -6.65
CA MET A 75 0.84 9.03 -7.40
C MET A 75 0.99 7.63 -8.00
N ALA A 76 2.15 7.32 -8.58
CA ALA A 76 2.41 5.99 -9.14
C ALA A 76 2.43 4.89 -8.06
N MET A 77 2.96 5.20 -6.88
CA MET A 77 2.93 4.30 -5.72
C MET A 77 1.50 4.05 -5.24
N ASP A 78 0.66 5.09 -5.20
CA ASP A 78 -0.75 4.97 -4.83
C ASP A 78 -1.51 4.05 -5.80
N ASP A 79 -1.34 4.25 -7.12
CA ASP A 79 -1.97 3.39 -8.13
C ASP A 79 -1.63 1.90 -7.92
N LYS A 80 -0.36 1.59 -7.64
CA LYS A 80 0.11 0.22 -7.39
C LYS A 80 -0.44 -0.34 -6.08
N TYR A 81 -0.47 0.48 -5.03
CA TYR A 81 -1.04 0.09 -3.76
C TYR A 81 -2.53 -0.24 -3.88
N LEU A 82 -3.31 0.62 -4.55
CA LEU A 82 -4.75 0.40 -4.76
C LEU A 82 -5.01 -0.86 -5.58
N ALA A 83 -4.22 -1.13 -6.61
CA ALA A 83 -4.31 -2.35 -7.39
C ALA A 83 -4.10 -3.59 -6.51
N ALA A 84 -3.04 -3.61 -5.70
CA ALA A 84 -2.75 -4.72 -4.80
C ALA A 84 -3.82 -4.90 -3.71
N VAL A 85 -4.37 -3.81 -3.15
CA VAL A 85 -5.46 -3.88 -2.17
C VAL A 85 -6.74 -4.44 -2.79
N ARG A 86 -7.08 -4.05 -4.02
CA ARG A 86 -8.26 -4.56 -4.72
C ARG A 86 -8.14 -6.06 -5.01
N GLU A 87 -6.97 -6.50 -5.44
CA GLU A 87 -6.67 -7.91 -5.66
C GLU A 87 -6.83 -8.72 -4.38
N ASP A 88 -6.26 -8.24 -3.27
CA ASP A 88 -6.38 -8.91 -1.97
C ASP A 88 -7.83 -8.97 -1.47
N GLN A 89 -8.58 -7.88 -1.62
CA GLN A 89 -10.01 -7.85 -1.29
C GLN A 89 -10.82 -8.81 -2.16
N ALA A 90 -10.49 -8.94 -3.45
CA ALA A 90 -11.15 -9.91 -4.34
C ALA A 90 -10.87 -11.35 -3.89
N ALA A 91 -9.61 -11.68 -3.63
CA ALA A 91 -9.21 -13.00 -3.13
C ALA A 91 -9.81 -13.32 -1.75
N ALA A 92 -9.97 -12.33 -0.87
CA ALA A 92 -10.64 -12.50 0.42
C ALA A 92 -12.15 -12.78 0.26
N ARG A 93 -12.82 -12.07 -0.67
CA ARG A 93 -14.24 -12.29 -0.97
C ARG A 93 -14.49 -13.68 -1.56
N GLU A 94 -13.65 -14.13 -2.48
CA GLU A 94 -13.74 -15.48 -3.07
C GLU A 94 -13.61 -16.57 -2.01
N ARG A 95 -12.58 -16.49 -1.16
CA ARG A 95 -12.41 -17.42 -0.03
C ARG A 95 -13.60 -17.45 0.92
N ALA A 96 -14.23 -16.31 1.18
CA ALA A 96 -15.42 -16.23 2.02
C ALA A 96 -16.65 -16.90 1.36
N LEU A 97 -16.81 -16.77 0.04
CA LEU A 97 -17.87 -17.43 -0.72
C LEU A 97 -17.67 -18.95 -0.76
N ASP A 98 -16.44 -19.42 -1.00
CA ASP A 98 -16.12 -20.85 -1.02
C ASP A 98 -16.34 -21.52 0.34
N ALA A 99 -15.94 -20.85 1.43
CA ALA A 99 -16.20 -21.34 2.79
C ALA A 99 -17.70 -21.44 3.10
N GLN A 100 -18.52 -20.53 2.57
CA GLN A 100 -19.97 -20.56 2.74
C GLN A 100 -20.63 -21.65 1.90
N ASN A 101 -20.08 -21.95 0.71
CA ASN A 101 -20.59 -22.99 -0.20
C ASN A 101 -20.18 -24.40 0.21
N GLY A 102 -18.98 -24.60 0.79
CA GLY A 102 -18.50 -25.90 1.27
C GLY A 102 -19.09 -26.36 2.62
N SER A 103 -19.90 -25.51 3.26
CA SER A 103 -20.60 -25.82 4.52
C SER A 103 -22.06 -26.27 4.32
N ARG A 104 -22.45 -26.63 3.09
CA ARG A 104 -23.74 -27.25 2.71
C ARG A 104 -23.52 -28.65 2.17
#